data_AF-A0A6A0H058-F1
#
_entry.id   AF-A0A6A0H058-F1
#
_cell.length_a   1.000
_cell.length_b   1.000
_cell.length_c   1.000
_cell.angle_alpha   90.00
_cell.angle_beta   90.00
_cell.angle_gamma   90.00
#
_symmetry.space_group_name_H-M   'P 1'
#
loop_
_entity.id
_entity.type
_entity.pdbx_description
1 polymer ?
#
loop_
_entity_poly.entity_id
_entity_poly.type
_entity_poly.pdbx_seq_one_letter_code
_entity_poly.pdbx_strand_id
1 'polypeptide(L)' 'MNYGAVGVVMGHELGHAFDDQGRDYDKDGNLAPWWQPTTTRLFQTQMQCLVDQYSAYVMSEEHLNGNLTL' A
#
# COMPACT_ATOMS: atom_id res chain seq x y z
N MET A 1 -22.25 -13.35 2.93
CA MET A 1 -21.64 -13.50 1.60
C MET A 1 -21.21 -12.16 0.99
N ASN A 2 -22.00 -11.07 1.09
CA ASN A 2 -21.68 -9.79 0.41
C ASN A 2 -20.40 -9.08 0.90
N TYR A 3 -20.06 -9.18 2.19
CA TYR A 3 -18.87 -8.52 2.75
C TYR A 3 -17.54 -9.07 2.23
N GLY A 4 -17.47 -10.36 1.89
CA GLY A 4 -16.21 -11.01 1.48
C GLY A 4 -15.80 -10.71 0.03
N ALA A 5 -16.73 -10.30 -0.82
CA ALA A 5 -16.44 -9.93 -2.21
C ALA A 5 -16.49 -8.41 -2.37
N VAL A 6 -17.68 -7.82 -2.29
CA VAL A 6 -17.87 -6.38 -2.52
C VAL A 6 -17.23 -5.54 -1.43
N GLY A 7 -17.33 -5.98 -0.18
CA GLY A 7 -16.70 -5.27 0.95
C GLY A 7 -15.17 -5.23 0.85
N VAL A 8 -14.54 -6.31 0.39
CA VAL A 8 -13.09 -6.37 0.18
C VAL A 8 -12.67 -5.44 -0.94
N VAL A 9 -13.38 -5.44 -2.08
CA VAL A 9 -13.08 -4.54 -3.19
C VAL A 9 -13.22 -3.09 -2.75
N MET A 10 -14.30 -2.70 -2.09
CA MET A 10 -14.46 -1.33 -1.58
C MET A 10 -13.34 -0.94 -0.59
N GLY A 11 -12.93 -1.86 0.28
CA GLY A 11 -11.82 -1.64 1.21
C GLY A 11 -10.46 -1.51 0.50
N HIS A 12 -10.25 -2.28 -0.56
CA HIS A 12 -9.07 -2.21 -1.41
C HIS A 12 -8.97 -0.85 -2.11
N GLU A 13 -10.05 -0.40 -2.75
CA GLU A 13 -10.09 0.93 -3.40
C GLU A 13 -9.90 2.08 -2.40
N LEU A 14 -10.45 1.95 -1.18
CA LEU A 14 -10.21 2.93 -0.12
C LEU A 14 -8.75 2.91 0.36
N GLY A 15 -8.13 1.73 0.41
CA GLY A 15 -6.72 1.55 0.76
C GLY A 15 -5.78 2.31 -0.17
N HIS A 16 -6.10 2.37 -1.46
CA HIS A 16 -5.32 3.10 -2.46
C HIS A 16 -5.21 4.61 -2.19
N ALA A 17 -6.13 5.21 -1.42
CA ALA A 17 -5.98 6.61 -1.00
C ALA A 17 -4.82 6.82 0.00
N PHE A 18 -4.27 5.75 0.57
CA PHE A 18 -3.25 5.77 1.62
C PHE A 18 -2.07 4.84 1.35
N ASP A 19 -1.97 4.28 0.14
CA ASP A 19 -0.84 3.43 -0.26
C ASP A 19 0.44 4.27 -0.45
N ASP A 20 1.49 3.66 -0.99
CA ASP A 20 2.80 4.28 -1.15
C ASP A 20 2.77 5.58 -1.98
N GLN A 21 1.82 5.69 -2.91
CA GLN A 21 1.59 6.84 -3.80
C GLN A 21 0.44 7.73 -3.32
N GLY A 22 -0.73 7.15 -3.01
CA GLY A 22 -1.94 7.86 -2.65
C GLY A 22 -1.77 8.75 -1.43
N ARG A 23 -0.94 8.32 -0.46
CA ARG A 23 -0.63 9.10 0.74
C ARG A 23 0.02 10.46 0.48
N ASP A 24 0.59 10.68 -0.70
CA ASP A 24 1.23 11.96 -1.04
C ASP A 24 0.22 13.00 -1.60
N TYR A 25 -1.05 12.59 -1.79
CA TYR A 25 -2.14 13.46 -2.23
C TYR A 25 -3.05 13.84 -1.06
N ASP A 26 -3.40 15.12 -0.95
CA ASP A 26 -4.34 15.60 0.04
C ASP A 26 -5.80 15.21 -0.31
N LYS A 27 -6.74 15.56 0.59
CA LYS A 27 -8.17 15.25 0.42
C LYS A 27 -8.81 15.82 -0.86
N ASP A 28 -8.20 16.83 -1.46
CA ASP A 28 -8.69 17.51 -2.67
C ASP A 28 -7.95 17.00 -3.93
N GLY A 29 -7.02 16.05 -3.78
CA GLY A 29 -6.25 15.44 -4.86
C GLY A 29 -4.99 16.21 -5.25
N ASN A 30 -4.52 17.15 -4.41
CA ASN A 30 -3.28 17.88 -4.70
C ASN A 30 -2.08 17.09 -4.16
N LEU A 31 -1.00 17.01 -4.96
CA LEU A 31 0.29 16.51 -4.49
C LEU A 31 0.86 17.48 -3.45
N ALA A 32 0.72 17.15 -2.18
CA ALA A 32 1.10 18.00 -1.06
C ALA A 32 1.49 17.14 0.13
N PRO A 33 2.68 17.33 0.74
CA PRO A 33 3.04 16.60 1.95
C PRO A 33 2.16 17.05 3.12
N TRP A 34 1.10 16.27 3.41
CA TRP A 34 0.13 16.55 4.47
C TRP A 34 0.36 15.70 5.73
N TRP A 35 1.28 14.74 5.67
CA TRP A 35 1.75 13.97 6.83
C TRP A 35 2.93 14.62 7.53
N GLN A 36 2.99 14.42 8.84
CA GLN A 36 4.21 14.73 9.58
C GLN A 36 5.35 13.81 9.11
N PRO A 37 6.60 14.31 9.04
CA PRO A 37 7.74 13.50 8.61
C PRO A 37 7.93 12.20 9.44
N THR A 38 7.56 12.24 10.72
CA THR A 38 7.58 11.08 11.62
C THR A 38 6.60 10.00 11.18
N THR A 39 5.37 10.37 10.82
CA THR A 39 4.35 9.46 10.31
C THR A 39 4.79 8.81 9.01
N THR A 40 5.34 9.59 8.08
CA THR A 40 5.87 9.07 6.81
C THR A 40 6.95 8.02 7.04
N ARG A 41 7.88 8.27 7.96
CA ARG A 41 8.93 7.30 8.29
C ARG A 41 8.38 6.02 8.92
N LEU A 42 7.40 6.14 9.82
CA LEU A 42 6.75 4.97 10.43
C LEU A 42 6.00 4.15 9.38
N PHE A 43 5.26 4.82 8.48
CA PHE A 43 4.57 4.16 7.38
C PHE A 43 5.54 3.37 6.49
N GLN A 44 6.62 3.99 6.03
CA GLN A 44 7.66 3.32 5.23
C GLN A 44 8.24 2.10 5.97
N THR A 45 8.44 2.20 7.28
CA THR A 45 8.92 1.07 8.11
C THR A 45 7.91 -0.08 8.11
N GLN A 46 6.61 0.21 8.22
CA GLN A 46 5.56 -0.81 8.19
C GLN A 46 5.44 -1.45 6.80
N MET A 47 5.55 -0.64 5.73
CA MET A 47 5.52 -1.13 4.34
C MET A 47 6.66 -2.10 4.04
N GLN A 48 7.83 -1.93 4.65
CA GLN A 48 8.94 -2.86 4.47
C GLN A 48 8.56 -4.31 4.84
N CYS A 49 7.70 -4.50 5.86
CA CYS A 49 7.22 -5.84 6.21
C CYS A 49 6.45 -6.51 5.07
N LEU A 50 5.65 -5.74 4.33
CA LEU A 50 4.91 -6.23 3.17
C LEU A 50 5.85 -6.49 1.98
N VAL A 51 6.82 -5.61 1.74
CA VAL A 51 7.86 -5.83 0.73
C VAL A 51 8.57 -7.16 0.98
N ASP A 52 9.02 -7.38 2.21
CA ASP A 52 9.76 -8.58 2.61
C ASP A 52 8.87 -9.82 2.45
N GLN A 53 7.60 -9.74 2.86
CA GLN A 53 6.63 -10.83 2.71
C GLN A 53 6.44 -11.20 1.24
N TYR A 54 6.17 -10.23 0.37
CA TYR A 54 5.87 -10.51 -1.03
C TYR A 54 7.11 -10.93 -1.81
N SER A 55 8.29 -10.39 -1.46
CA SER A 55 9.57 -10.80 -2.08
C SER A 55 9.95 -12.25 -1.77
N ALA A 56 9.42 -12.83 -0.70
CA ALA A 56 9.64 -14.22 -0.35
C ALA A 56 8.83 -15.20 -1.22
N TYR A 57 7.80 -14.75 -1.94
CA TYR A 57 7.03 -15.61 -2.83
C TYR A 57 7.79 -15.92 -4.12
N VAL A 58 7.69 -17.17 -4.55
CA VAL A 58 8.25 -17.65 -5.82
C VAL A 58 7.11 -18.00 -6.77
N MET A 59 7.12 -17.40 -7.95
CA MET A 59 6.19 -17.68 -9.05
C MET A 59 6.98 -17.95 -10.31
N SER A 60 6.66 -19.04 -11.02
CA SER A 60 7.36 -19.42 -12.26
C SER A 60 8.88 -19.49 -12.12
N GLU A 61 9.36 -20.03 -10.99
CA GLU A 61 10.78 -20.14 -10.63
C GLU A 61 11.51 -18.82 -10.34
N GLU A 62 10.80 -17.68 -10.33
CA GLU A 62 11.34 -16.37 -9.99
C GLU A 62 10.73 -15.82 -8.70
N HIS A 63 11.51 -15.07 -7.92
CA HIS A 63 10.99 -14.33 -6.78
C HIS A 63 10.19 -13.12 -7.25
N LEU A 64 9.03 -12.88 -6.63
CA LEU A 64 8.29 -11.65 -6.86
C LEU A 64 9.11 -10.45 -6.36
N ASN A 65 8.92 -9.30 -7.01
CA ASN A 65 9.49 -8.05 -6.52
C ASN A 65 8.47 -7.37 -5.61
N GLY A 66 8.64 -7.49 -4.29
CA GLY A 66 7.71 -6.94 -3.31
C GLY A 66 7.59 -5.41 -3.36
N ASN A 67 8.58 -4.68 -3.87
CA ASN A 67 8.49 -3.23 -4.06
C ASN A 67 7.57 -2.84 -5.22
N LEU A 68 7.37 -3.74 -6.19
CA LEU A 68 6.53 -3.49 -7.36
C LEU A 68 5.05 -3.79 -7.10
N THR A 69 4.75 -4.40 -5.95
CA THR A 69 3.41 -4.90 -5.59
C THR A 69 2.84 -4.21 -4.36
N LEU A 70 3.41 -3.06 -3.98
CA LEU A 70 2.92 -2.22 -2.88
C LEU A 70 1.71 -1.39 -3.29
#